data_AF-A0A227JEJ6-F1
#
_entry.id   AF-A0A227JEJ6-F1
#
_cell.length_a   1.000
_cell.length_b   1.000
_cell.length_c   1.000
_cell.angle_alpha   90.00
_cell.angle_beta   90.00
_cell.angle_gamma   90.00
#
_symmetry.space_group_name_H-M   'P 1'
#
loop_
_entity.id
_entity.type
_entity.pdbx_description
1 polymer ?
#
loop_
_entity_poly.entity_id
_entity_poly.type
_entity_poly.pdbx_seq_one_letter_code
_entity_poly.pdbx_strand_id
1 'polypeptide(L)'
;MWSDTLRNSFFSLFKGRLMIDFDNSSVFKLKPIDVSKVRDDFHKFLIDGETIFTAFKTVRDQVVFTNKRVIAANVQGITGSKVD
;
A
#
# COMPACT_ATOMS: atom_id res chain seq x y z
N MET A 1 12.81 5.97 -12.05
CA MET A 1 12.31 4.65 -12.50
C MET A 1 13.04 3.60 -11.68
N TRP A 2 12.38 2.98 -10.71
CA TRP A 2 13.02 2.01 -9.81
C TRP A 2 13.34 0.71 -10.58
N SER A 3 14.53 0.14 -10.36
CA SER A 3 14.96 -1.13 -10.96
C SER A 3 14.04 -2.28 -10.53
N ASP A 4 13.77 -3.22 -11.45
CA ASP A 4 12.95 -4.40 -11.20
C ASP A 4 13.47 -5.27 -10.05
N THR A 5 14.77 -5.24 -9.80
CA THR A 5 15.39 -5.92 -8.66
C THR A 5 14.92 -5.34 -7.32
N LEU A 6 14.88 -4.02 -7.20
CA LEU A 6 14.41 -3.34 -5.97
C LEU A 6 12.92 -3.57 -5.76
N ARG A 7 12.16 -3.63 -6.84
CA ARG A 7 10.74 -3.95 -6.83
C ARG A 7 10.51 -5.37 -6.29
N ASN A 8 11.24 -6.36 -6.79
CA ASN A 8 11.08 -7.76 -6.39
C ASN A 8 11.55 -8.04 -4.95
N SER A 9 12.69 -7.47 -4.53
CA SER A 9 13.16 -7.59 -3.15
C SER A 9 12.21 -6.93 -2.15
N PHE A 10 11.59 -5.80 -2.53
CA PHE A 10 10.56 -5.16 -1.74
C PHE A 10 9.36 -6.10 -1.55
N PHE A 11 8.80 -6.65 -2.62
CA PHE A 11 7.66 -7.58 -2.54
C PHE A 11 7.95 -8.83 -1.69
N SER A 12 9.17 -9.38 -1.77
CA SER A 12 9.57 -10.53 -0.95
C SER A 12 9.57 -10.22 0.55
N LEU A 13 9.82 -8.98 0.95
CA LEU A 13 9.85 -8.56 2.35
C LEU A 13 8.45 -8.59 3.00
N PHE A 14 7.41 -8.33 2.20
CA PHE A 14 6.01 -8.38 2.65
C PHE A 14 5.47 -9.80 2.73
N LYS A 15 6.03 -10.75 1.97
CA LYS A 15 5.56 -12.14 1.93
C LYS A 15 5.77 -12.90 3.25
N GLY A 16 6.80 -12.55 4.03
CA GLY A 16 7.19 -13.31 5.22
C GLY A 16 6.79 -12.72 6.59
N ARG A 17 6.40 -11.44 6.66
CA ARG A 17 6.18 -10.72 7.95
C ARG A 17 4.82 -10.04 8.08
N LEU A 18 4.15 -9.76 6.97
CA LEU A 18 2.76 -9.34 6.92
C LEU A 18 1.99 -10.49 6.28
N MET A 19 0.92 -10.95 6.91
CA MET A 19 0.07 -12.03 6.39
C MET A 19 -0.78 -11.52 5.22
N ILE A 20 -0.13 -11.01 4.17
CA ILE A 20 -0.72 -10.68 2.88
C ILE A 20 -0.40 -11.87 1.98
N ASP A 21 -1.40 -12.74 1.80
CA ASP A 21 -1.29 -13.92 0.96
C ASP A 21 -1.43 -13.51 -0.52
N PHE A 22 -0.31 -13.50 -1.23
CA PHE A 22 -0.23 -13.15 -2.65
C PHE A 22 -0.46 -14.37 -3.58
N ASP A 23 -0.69 -15.57 -3.05
CA ASP A 23 -0.73 -16.80 -3.84
C ASP A 23 -2.07 -16.99 -4.62
N ASN A 24 -3.08 -16.12 -4.42
CA ASN A 24 -4.19 -15.98 -5.38
C ASN A 24 -3.84 -14.96 -6.48
N SER A 25 -3.15 -15.50 -7.49
CA SER A 25 -2.42 -14.89 -8.62
C SER A 25 -3.17 -13.88 -9.53
N SER A 26 -4.36 -13.39 -9.15
CA SER A 26 -5.08 -12.34 -9.90
C SER A 26 -5.35 -11.04 -9.11
N VAL A 27 -5.17 -11.03 -7.79
CA VAL A 27 -5.76 -9.99 -6.91
C VAL A 27 -4.77 -8.87 -6.49
N PHE A 28 -3.46 -9.07 -6.61
CA PHE A 28 -2.44 -8.13 -6.12
C PHE A 28 -1.59 -7.46 -7.21
N LYS A 29 -2.21 -7.09 -8.34
CA LYS A 29 -1.56 -6.15 -9.27
C LYS A 29 -1.62 -4.75 -8.66
N LEU A 30 -0.66 -4.42 -7.79
CA LEU A 30 -0.48 -3.07 -7.28
C LEU A 30 -0.28 -2.11 -8.45
N LYS A 31 -1.27 -1.24 -8.69
CA LYS A 31 -1.18 -0.19 -9.70
C LYS A 31 -0.70 1.09 -9.03
N PRO A 32 0.29 1.79 -9.60
CA PRO A 32 0.67 3.10 -9.11
C PRO A 32 -0.53 4.04 -9.22
N ILE A 33 -0.68 4.90 -8.21
CA ILE A 33 -1.67 5.97 -8.21
C ILE A 33 -0.98 7.29 -7.88
N ASP A 34 -1.62 8.37 -8.30
CA ASP A 34 -1.24 9.70 -7.87
C ASP A 34 -1.46 9.84 -6.35
N VAL A 35 -0.59 10.57 -5.67
CA VAL A 35 -0.68 10.82 -4.22
C VAL A 35 -1.99 11.53 -3.87
N SER A 36 -2.50 12.39 -4.77
CA SER A 36 -3.82 13.05 -4.62
C SER A 36 -5.01 12.09 -4.61
N LYS A 37 -4.83 10.83 -5.03
CA LYS A 37 -5.88 9.80 -5.08
C LYS A 37 -5.80 8.80 -3.93
N VAL A 38 -4.88 9.02 -3.00
CA VAL A 38 -4.78 8.26 -1.75
C VAL A 38 -6.03 8.53 -0.90
N ARG A 39 -6.49 7.53 -0.13
CA ARG A 39 -7.62 7.73 0.79
C ARG A 39 -7.30 8.83 1.81
N ASP A 40 -8.27 9.70 2.09
CA ASP A 40 -8.12 10.80 3.06
C ASP A 40 -7.67 10.33 4.44
N ASP A 41 -8.03 9.11 4.82
CA ASP A 41 -7.64 8.51 6.11
C ASP A 41 -6.11 8.44 6.26
N PHE A 42 -5.34 8.25 5.19
CA PHE A 42 -3.87 8.24 5.28
C PHE A 42 -3.32 9.58 5.75
N HIS A 43 -3.92 10.70 5.36
CA HIS A 43 -3.47 12.03 5.80
C HIS A 43 -3.65 12.21 7.32
N LYS A 44 -4.60 11.50 7.94
CA LYS A 44 -4.80 11.50 9.40
C LYS A 44 -3.77 10.66 10.16
N PHE A 45 -3.12 9.71 9.49
CA PHE A 45 -2.08 8.86 10.09
C PHE A 45 -0.66 9.43 9.95
N LEU A 46 -0.49 10.50 9.17
CA LEU A 46 0.79 11.19 9.05
C LEU A 46 1.12 11.91 10.34
N ILE A 47 2.35 11.74 10.81
CA ILE A 47 2.89 12.56 11.90
C ILE A 47 3.54 13.83 11.35
N ASP A 48 3.92 14.75 12.24
CA ASP A 48 4.58 15.99 11.83
C ASP A 48 5.88 15.72 11.02
N GLY A 49 6.04 16.48 9.94
CA GLY A 49 7.10 16.30 8.96
C GLY A 49 7.09 14.97 8.18
N GLU A 50 6.01 14.19 8.26
CA GLU A 50 5.81 12.99 7.43
C GLU A 50 5.09 13.34 6.13
N THR A 51 5.63 12.88 4.99
CA THR A 51 5.07 13.16 3.65
C THR A 51 5.03 11.90 2.80
N ILE A 52 3.96 11.73 2.03
CA ILE A 52 3.80 10.63 1.07
C ILE A 52 4.53 10.98 -0.22
N PHE A 53 5.40 10.08 -0.71
CA PHE A 53 6.11 10.28 -1.98
C PHE A 53 5.60 9.39 -3.11
N THR A 54 5.04 8.22 -2.79
CA THR A 54 4.40 7.35 -3.79
C THR A 54 3.30 6.51 -3.16
N ALA A 55 2.33 6.13 -3.98
CA ALA A 55 1.20 5.32 -3.57
C ALA A 55 0.86 4.27 -4.61
N PHE A 56 0.36 3.13 -4.11
CA PHE A 56 -0.07 2.00 -4.92
C PHE A 56 -1.40 1.48 -4.39
N LYS A 57 -2.22 0.90 -5.27
CA LYS A 57 -3.48 0.27 -4.86
C LYS A 57 -3.76 -1.04 -5.57
N THR A 58 -4.51 -1.90 -4.91
CA THR A 58 -5.27 -2.99 -5.53
C THR A 58 -6.73 -2.54 -5.73
N VAL A 59 -7.65 -3.48 -5.95
CA VAL A 59 -9.09 -3.22 -5.95
C VAL A 59 -9.59 -2.84 -4.55
N ARG A 60 -8.96 -3.35 -3.49
CA ARG A 60 -9.39 -3.15 -2.10
C ARG A 60 -8.40 -2.32 -1.29
N ASP A 61 -7.13 -2.64 -1.44
CA ASP A 61 -6.10 -2.20 -0.51
C ASP A 61 -5.28 -1.06 -1.09
N GLN A 62 -4.71 -0.23 -0.23
CA GLN A 62 -3.75 0.79 -0.61
C GLN A 62 -2.48 0.66 0.22
N VAL A 63 -1.34 0.96 -0.42
CA VAL A 63 -0.05 1.05 0.25
C VAL A 63 0.57 2.39 -0.13
N VAL A 64 0.91 3.18 0.87
CA VAL A 64 1.62 4.46 0.71
C VAL A 64 3.00 4.36 1.31
N PHE A 65 3.94 5.02 0.66
CA PHE A 65 5.30 5.13 1.14
C PHE A 65 5.54 6.58 1.53
N THR A 66 6.01 6.76 2.75
CA THR A 66 6.35 8.06 3.30
C THR A 66 7.85 8.15 3.54
N ASN A 67 8.34 9.36 3.75
CA ASN A 67 9.73 9.57 4.17
C ASN A 67 10.10 8.94 5.53
N LYS A 68 9.16 8.31 6.24
CA LYS A 68 9.41 7.68 7.55
C LYS A 68 9.07 6.19 7.60
N ARG A 69 8.06 5.72 6.86
CA ARG A 69 7.53 4.35 6.93
C ARG A 69 6.67 3.99 5.72
N VAL A 70 6.23 2.74 5.71
CA VAL A 70 5.19 2.25 4.79
C VAL A 70 3.90 2.09 5.59
N ILE A 71 2.80 2.61 5.04
CA ILE A 71 1.47 2.47 5.64
C ILE A 71 0.61 1.69 4.64
N ALA A 72 0.00 0.60 5.09
CA ALA A 72 -0.92 -0.21 4.30
C ALA A 72 -2.31 -0.12 4.92
N ALA A 73 -3.32 0.10 4.08
CA ALA A 73 -4.72 0.08 4.47
C ALA A 73 -5.39 -1.11 3.81
N ASN A 74 -5.92 -2.02 4.63
CA ASN A 74 -6.68 -3.18 4.19
C ASN A 74 -8.18 -2.87 4.35
N VAL A 75 -8.90 -2.87 3.24
CA VAL A 75 -10.34 -2.60 3.26
C VAL A 75 -11.09 -3.91 3.49
N GLN A 76 -11.74 -4.03 4.65
CA GLN A 76 -12.50 -5.19 5.07
C GLN A 76 -14.01 -5.02 4.80
N GLY A 77 -14.69 -6.13 4.49
CA GLY A 77 -16.14 -6.20 4.28
C GLY A 77 -16.59 -5.99 2.83
N ILE A 78 -17.82 -6.43 2.51
CA ILE A 78 -18.38 -6.41 1.15
C ILE A 78 -18.58 -4.97 0.64
N THR A 79 -18.95 -4.04 1.54
CA THR A 79 -19.14 -2.61 1.25
C THR A 79 -17.86 -1.78 1.40
N GLY A 80 -16.76 -2.39 1.88
CA GLY A 80 -15.50 -1.71 2.15
C GLY A 80 -15.57 -0.59 3.19
N SER A 81 -16.57 -0.62 4.07
CA SER A 81 -16.82 0.42 5.06
C SER A 81 -15.86 0.36 6.25
N LYS A 82 -15.17 -0.76 6.46
CA LYS A 82 -14.17 -0.92 7.51
C LYS A 82 -12.78 -0.92 6.90
N VAL A 83 -11.89 -0.10 7.45
CA VAL A 83 -10.49 -0.04 7.05
C VAL A 83 -9.65 -0.30 8.28
N ASP A 84 -8.70 -1.22 8.13
CA ASP A 84 -7.71 -1.60 9.14
C ASP A 84 -6.30 -1.23 8.64
#